data_AF-A0A099ZU57-F1
#
_entry.id   AF-A0A099ZU57-F1
#
_cell.length_a   1.000
_cell.length_b   1.000
_cell.length_c   1.000
_cell.angle_alpha   90.00
_cell.angle_beta   90.00
_cell.angle_gamma   90.00
#
_symmetry.space_group_name_H-M   'P 1'
#
loop_
_entity.id
_entity.type
_entity.pdbx_description
1 polymer ?
#
loop_
_entity_poly.entity_id
_entity_poly.type
_entity_poly.pdbx_seq_one_letter_code
_entity_poly.pdbx_strand_id
1 'polypeptide(L)'
;QVYKGLDIITNKASPQEQRLCRHHMISFVDPLVSNYTVVDFRDRAGPLISFHAADIFARDKIPIVVGGTNYYIEALLWKVLVDTKVLPWGSGEGGAPCAGPTTLSHPGGADSLRIGREVLHGGPLERPRPLSWTLGSLQVFEETGIPHSEILQQQQQEEGGGPLGGPLKYPHSCILWLHADQAALDERLEKRVDDMLAAGLLEELRDFHRRYNREKVAENRQDYQHGIFQSIGFKEFHEYLVSEGNCSPETSALLLRKGIQALKQVTKRYARRQNKWVRNRFLKRPGPNVPPVYGLEVSDLLRWEEDVLKPALEIVESFIQGREPPAEPVRMECDVHENKRSHRVCEVCDRVIIGDREWA
;
A
#
# COMPACT_ATOMS: atom_id res chain seq x y z
N GLN A 1 6.96 -4.35 6.90
CA GLN A 1 7.05 -4.58 8.35
C GLN A 1 6.32 -5.85 8.83
N VAL A 2 5.34 -6.39 8.07
CA VAL A 2 4.64 -7.63 8.45
C VAL A 2 5.54 -8.88 8.46
N TYR A 3 6.58 -8.93 7.62
CA TYR A 3 7.51 -10.06 7.52
C TYR A 3 8.49 -10.13 8.70
N LYS A 4 8.86 -11.34 9.12
CA LYS A 4 9.89 -11.63 10.13
C LYS A 4 11.29 -11.29 9.60
N GLY A 5 12.17 -10.82 10.47
CA GLY A 5 13.52 -10.35 10.11
C GLY A 5 13.50 -9.15 9.17
N LEU A 6 14.68 -8.78 8.64
CA LEU A 6 14.84 -7.56 7.84
C LEU A 6 14.36 -6.30 8.59
N ASP A 7 14.76 -6.20 9.85
CA ASP A 7 14.28 -5.18 10.79
C ASP A 7 14.86 -3.80 10.45
N ILE A 8 16.12 -3.74 10.04
CA ILE A 8 16.81 -2.50 9.64
C ILE A 8 16.21 -2.02 8.32
N ILE A 9 16.23 -2.85 7.28
CA ILE A 9 15.79 -2.43 5.93
C ILE A 9 14.30 -2.08 5.87
N THR A 10 13.46 -2.80 6.62
CA THR A 10 12.02 -2.47 6.70
C THR A 10 11.69 -1.44 7.78
N ASN A 11 12.72 -0.93 8.46
CA ASN A 11 12.66 0.14 9.45
C ASN A 11 11.56 -0.09 10.48
N LYS A 12 11.62 -1.26 11.12
CA LYS A 12 10.71 -1.61 12.19
C LYS A 12 11.05 -0.80 13.43
N ALA A 13 10.03 -0.57 14.27
CA ALA A 13 10.26 -0.08 15.61
C ALA A 13 11.25 -1.00 16.33
N SER A 14 12.23 -0.40 17.00
CA SER A 14 13.22 -1.11 17.79
C SER A 14 12.57 -1.91 18.93
N PRO A 15 13.26 -2.92 19.47
CA PRO A 15 12.74 -3.65 20.64
C PRO A 15 12.49 -2.75 21.86
N GLN A 16 13.17 -1.61 21.96
CA GLN A 16 12.97 -0.63 23.04
C GLN A 16 11.66 0.13 22.83
N GLU A 17 11.40 0.63 21.62
CA GLU A 17 10.15 1.32 21.27
C GLU A 17 8.95 0.38 21.36
N GLN A 18 9.09 -0.88 20.94
CA GLN A 18 8.03 -1.89 21.06
C GLN A 18 7.71 -2.28 22.51
N ARG A 19 8.56 -1.95 23.49
CA ARG A 19 8.25 -2.11 24.92
C ARG A 19 7.42 -0.95 25.48
N LEU A 20 7.47 0.23 24.86
CA LEU A 20 6.71 1.40 25.30
C LEU A 20 5.22 1.23 25.06
N CYS A 21 4.84 0.56 23.96
CA CYS A 21 3.45 0.22 23.67
C CYS A 21 3.33 -1.07 22.87
N ARG A 22 2.22 -1.79 23.05
CA ARG A 22 1.98 -3.05 22.36
C ARG A 22 1.77 -2.80 20.86
N HIS A 23 2.62 -3.43 20.04
CA HIS A 23 2.48 -3.43 18.59
C HIS A 23 1.76 -4.69 18.12
N HIS A 24 0.82 -4.52 17.20
CA HIS A 24 0.14 -5.61 16.51
C HIS A 24 0.60 -5.63 15.04
N MET A 25 0.41 -6.76 14.35
CA MET A 25 0.66 -6.87 12.90
C MET A 25 2.11 -6.52 12.45
N ILE A 26 3.10 -6.75 13.31
CA ILE A 26 4.53 -6.58 13.02
C ILE A 26 5.24 -7.94 13.11
N SER A 27 6.19 -8.22 12.21
CA SER A 27 7.06 -9.41 12.26
C SER A 27 6.34 -10.76 12.47
N PHE A 28 5.21 -11.01 11.80
CA PHE A 28 4.44 -12.25 11.97
C PHE A 28 4.39 -13.13 10.71
N VAL A 29 4.63 -12.56 9.51
CA VAL A 29 4.63 -13.29 8.24
C VAL A 29 6.01 -13.91 8.00
N ASP A 30 6.05 -15.18 7.61
CA ASP A 30 7.31 -15.83 7.25
C ASP A 30 7.87 -15.26 5.93
N PRO A 31 9.19 -14.98 5.81
CA PRO A 31 9.78 -14.48 4.58
C PRO A 31 9.59 -15.37 3.34
N LEU A 32 9.34 -16.66 3.52
CA LEU A 32 9.07 -17.60 2.44
C LEU A 32 7.66 -17.45 1.85
N VAL A 33 6.75 -16.79 2.57
CA VAL A 33 5.39 -16.51 2.06
C VAL A 33 5.50 -15.45 0.96
N SER A 34 5.19 -15.85 -0.27
CA SER A 34 5.27 -14.98 -1.46
C SER A 34 3.98 -14.21 -1.74
N ASN A 35 2.84 -14.67 -1.21
CA ASN A 35 1.51 -14.21 -1.60
C ASN A 35 0.75 -13.48 -0.47
N TYR A 36 1.43 -12.80 0.46
CA TYR A 36 0.74 -12.03 1.48
C TYR A 36 0.07 -10.78 0.87
N THR A 37 -1.25 -10.71 0.95
CA THR A 37 -2.06 -9.68 0.30
C THR A 37 -2.71 -8.71 1.29
N VAL A 38 -3.33 -7.67 0.74
CA VAL A 38 -4.17 -6.74 1.51
C VAL A 38 -5.40 -7.42 2.13
N VAL A 39 -5.92 -8.47 1.49
CA VAL A 39 -7.07 -9.25 2.01
C VAL A 39 -6.62 -9.97 3.28
N ASP A 40 -5.46 -10.64 3.24
CA ASP A 40 -4.87 -11.30 4.41
C ASP A 40 -4.58 -10.32 5.55
N PHE A 41 -4.17 -9.09 5.22
CA PHE A 41 -3.97 -8.04 6.20
C PHE A 41 -5.29 -7.59 6.83
N ARG A 42 -6.31 -7.28 6.02
CA ARG A 42 -7.65 -6.89 6.48
C ARG A 42 -8.24 -7.96 7.39
N ASP A 43 -8.18 -9.22 7.00
CA ASP A 43 -8.83 -10.33 7.71
C ASP A 43 -8.12 -10.67 9.02
N ARG A 44 -6.81 -10.41 9.10
CA ARG A 44 -6.06 -10.55 10.36
C ARG A 44 -6.18 -9.32 11.26
N ALA A 45 -6.21 -8.11 10.70
CA ALA A 45 -6.27 -6.87 11.47
C ALA A 45 -7.69 -6.54 11.96
N GLY A 46 -8.71 -6.84 11.16
CA GLY A 46 -10.12 -6.55 11.46
C GLY A 46 -10.57 -7.12 12.82
N PRO A 47 -10.30 -8.39 13.15
CA PRO A 47 -10.64 -8.97 14.45
C PRO A 47 -9.87 -8.36 15.63
N LEU A 48 -8.70 -7.75 15.42
CA LEU A 48 -7.98 -7.07 16.51
C LEU A 48 -8.67 -5.76 16.91
N ILE A 49 -9.32 -5.13 15.94
CA ILE A 49 -9.97 -3.83 16.10
C ILE A 49 -11.44 -4.00 16.48
N SER A 50 -12.17 -4.94 15.89
CA SER A 50 -13.63 -5.07 16.04
C SER A 50 -14.12 -5.22 17.49
N PHE A 51 -15.24 -4.57 17.82
CA PHE A 51 -15.90 -4.71 19.12
C PHE A 51 -16.35 -6.15 19.43
N HIS A 52 -16.65 -6.93 18.40
CA HIS A 52 -17.15 -8.31 18.53
C HIS A 52 -16.04 -9.34 18.76
N ALA A 53 -14.79 -8.99 18.46
CA ALA A 53 -13.65 -9.85 18.65
C ALA A 53 -12.82 -9.28 19.82
N ALA A 54 -12.64 -10.10 20.85
CA ALA A 54 -12.16 -9.71 22.17
C ALA A 54 -10.70 -9.23 22.23
N ASP A 55 -10.32 -8.14 21.56
CA ASP A 55 -8.96 -7.60 21.67
C ASP A 55 -8.89 -6.11 22.05
N ILE A 56 -8.88 -5.16 21.12
CA ILE A 56 -8.50 -3.79 21.48
C ILE A 56 -9.66 -3.00 22.10
N PHE A 57 -10.78 -2.83 21.39
CA PHE A 57 -11.93 -2.11 21.96
C PHE A 57 -12.53 -2.82 23.17
N ALA A 58 -12.53 -4.15 23.19
CA ALA A 58 -13.00 -4.94 24.34
C ALA A 58 -12.16 -4.74 25.62
N ARG A 59 -10.96 -4.16 25.52
CA ARG A 59 -10.09 -3.80 26.67
C ARG A 59 -10.15 -2.31 27.01
N ASP A 60 -11.16 -1.58 26.52
CA ASP A 60 -11.28 -0.13 26.66
C ASP A 60 -10.02 0.62 26.19
N LYS A 61 -9.43 0.14 25.08
CA LYS A 61 -8.29 0.79 24.42
C LYS A 61 -8.69 1.29 23.04
N ILE A 62 -7.99 2.33 22.60
CA ILE A 62 -8.18 2.93 21.27
C ILE A 62 -7.13 2.33 20.32
N PRO A 63 -7.56 1.69 19.23
CA PRO A 63 -6.66 1.22 18.18
C PRO A 63 -6.02 2.40 17.45
N ILE A 64 -4.69 2.41 17.35
CA ILE A 64 -3.95 3.38 16.53
C ILE A 64 -3.28 2.60 15.39
N VAL A 65 -3.76 2.83 14.17
CA VAL A 65 -3.19 2.20 12.97
C VAL A 65 -2.13 3.12 12.39
N VAL A 66 -0.88 2.68 12.42
CA VAL A 66 0.28 3.44 11.89
C VAL A 66 0.91 2.67 10.74
N GLY A 67 1.18 3.34 9.62
CA GLY A 67 1.91 2.73 8.52
C GLY A 67 2.00 3.59 7.27
N GLY A 68 2.97 3.23 6.41
CA GLY A 68 3.18 3.89 5.13
C GLY A 68 2.40 3.29 3.96
N THR A 69 1.80 2.12 4.14
CA THR A 69 1.03 1.42 3.10
C THR A 69 -0.42 1.88 3.14
N ASN A 70 -0.67 3.11 2.69
CA ASN A 70 -1.98 3.75 2.82
C ASN A 70 -3.14 2.97 2.18
N TYR A 71 -2.87 2.21 1.13
CA TYR A 71 -3.87 1.30 0.53
C TYR A 71 -4.34 0.19 1.50
N TYR A 72 -3.48 -0.29 2.40
CA TYR A 72 -3.89 -1.27 3.42
C TYR A 72 -4.73 -0.60 4.50
N ILE A 73 -4.38 0.63 4.87
CA ILE A 73 -5.19 1.45 5.80
C ILE A 73 -6.57 1.71 5.19
N GLU A 74 -6.64 2.02 3.90
CA GLU A 74 -7.90 2.17 3.19
C GLU A 74 -8.74 0.90 3.21
N ALA A 75 -8.15 -0.26 2.91
CA ALA A 75 -8.83 -1.55 2.96
C ALA A 75 -9.33 -1.92 4.37
N LEU A 76 -8.68 -1.38 5.40
CA LEU A 76 -9.11 -1.55 6.79
C LEU A 76 -10.28 -0.61 7.13
N LEU A 77 -10.20 0.65 6.73
CA LEU A 77 -11.19 1.68 7.05
C LEU A 77 -12.48 1.55 6.24
N TRP A 78 -12.43 1.21 4.96
CA TRP A 78 -13.60 1.15 4.08
C TRP A 78 -13.87 -0.25 3.52
N LYS A 79 -15.11 -0.49 3.09
CA LYS A 79 -15.47 -1.66 2.27
C LYS A 79 -15.08 -1.41 0.81
N VAL A 80 -13.81 -1.68 0.49
CA VAL A 80 -13.23 -1.43 -0.86
C VAL A 80 -12.73 -2.68 -1.57
N LEU A 81 -12.65 -3.80 -0.85
CA LEU A 81 -12.21 -5.07 -1.42
C LEU A 81 -13.43 -5.90 -1.84
N VAL A 82 -13.33 -6.55 -2.99
CA VAL A 82 -14.29 -7.55 -3.43
C VAL A 82 -13.83 -8.90 -2.89
N ASP A 83 -14.66 -9.53 -2.07
CA ASP A 83 -14.39 -10.86 -1.52
C ASP A 83 -15.15 -11.88 -2.35
N THR A 84 -14.43 -12.66 -3.16
CA THR A 84 -15.05 -13.66 -4.03
C THR A 84 -15.43 -14.94 -3.30
N LYS A 85 -15.02 -15.10 -2.03
CA LYS A 85 -15.33 -16.30 -1.22
C LYS A 85 -16.67 -16.26 -0.49
N VAL A 86 -17.31 -15.10 -0.43
CA VAL A 86 -18.53 -14.86 0.37
C VAL A 86 -19.70 -14.55 -0.57
N LEU A 87 -20.17 -15.55 -1.31
CA LEU A 87 -21.47 -15.49 -1.98
C LEU A 87 -22.34 -16.65 -1.46
N PRO A 88 -23.62 -16.42 -1.12
CA PRO A 88 -24.52 -17.48 -0.68
C PRO A 88 -24.74 -18.50 -1.82
N TRP A 89 -24.24 -19.71 -1.60
CA TRP A 89 -24.32 -20.83 -2.52
C TRP A 89 -25.79 -21.26 -2.70
N GLY A 90 -26.33 -21.09 -3.91
CA GLY A 90 -27.47 -21.89 -4.40
C GLY A 90 -26.94 -23.26 -4.83
N SER A 91 -27.23 -24.28 -4.03
CA SER A 91 -27.19 -25.73 -4.32
C SER A 91 -26.42 -26.20 -5.57
N GLY A 92 -25.25 -26.80 -5.38
CA GLY A 92 -24.56 -27.61 -6.38
C GLY A 92 -23.29 -28.22 -5.79
N GLU A 93 -23.25 -29.54 -5.71
CA GLU A 93 -22.28 -30.37 -4.98
C GLU A 93 -20.84 -30.28 -5.49
N GLY A 94 -19.89 -30.37 -4.56
CA GLY A 94 -18.58 -31.01 -4.77
C GLY A 94 -17.51 -30.25 -5.57
N GLY A 95 -16.75 -29.36 -4.92
CA GLY A 95 -15.51 -28.81 -5.48
C GLY A 95 -14.62 -28.21 -4.39
N ALA A 96 -13.40 -28.72 -4.27
CA ALA A 96 -12.41 -28.31 -3.26
C ALA A 96 -12.04 -26.81 -3.34
N PRO A 97 -11.66 -26.17 -2.21
CA PRO A 97 -11.30 -24.76 -2.18
C PRO A 97 -9.94 -24.52 -2.84
N CYS A 98 -9.93 -23.95 -4.05
CA CYS A 98 -8.70 -23.54 -4.73
C CYS A 98 -8.23 -22.16 -4.25
N ALA A 99 -6.93 -22.08 -4.01
CA ALA A 99 -6.23 -21.02 -3.34
C ALA A 99 -5.64 -20.00 -4.32
N GLY A 100 -5.88 -18.70 -4.06
CA GLY A 100 -5.08 -17.58 -4.58
C GLY A 100 -5.06 -17.42 -6.11
N PRO A 101 -4.46 -16.33 -6.62
CA PRO A 101 -4.31 -16.13 -8.06
C PRO A 101 -3.33 -17.19 -8.58
N THR A 102 -3.88 -18.30 -9.05
CA THR A 102 -3.12 -19.27 -9.83
C THR A 102 -2.81 -18.59 -11.15
N THR A 103 -1.53 -18.38 -11.43
CA THR A 103 -1.03 -17.93 -12.74
C THR A 103 -1.62 -18.84 -13.82
N LEU A 104 -2.65 -18.36 -14.51
CA LEU A 104 -3.19 -18.95 -15.73
C LEU A 104 -2.06 -18.98 -16.76
N SER A 105 -1.32 -20.09 -16.75
CA SER A 105 -0.35 -20.44 -17.78
C SER A 105 -1.12 -21.12 -18.91
N HIS A 106 -1.96 -20.36 -19.62
CA HIS A 106 -2.57 -20.83 -20.86
C HIS A 106 -1.81 -20.25 -22.08
N PRO A 107 -1.31 -21.09 -22.99
CA PRO A 107 -0.73 -20.64 -24.25
C PRO A 107 -1.87 -20.19 -25.17
N GLY A 108 -2.24 -18.92 -25.07
CA GLY A 108 -3.36 -18.32 -25.81
C GLY A 108 -3.58 -16.86 -25.46
N GLY A 109 -2.50 -16.11 -25.21
CA GLY A 109 -2.54 -14.82 -24.51
C GLY A 109 -3.13 -13.63 -25.29
N ALA A 110 -3.47 -13.76 -26.58
CA ALA A 110 -3.96 -12.62 -27.37
C ALA A 110 -5.49 -12.62 -27.58
N ASP A 111 -6.10 -13.79 -27.79
CA ASP A 111 -7.52 -13.89 -28.16
C ASP A 111 -8.46 -13.89 -26.94
N SER A 112 -8.06 -14.50 -25.81
CA SER A 112 -8.84 -14.44 -24.56
C SER A 112 -8.85 -13.03 -23.93
N LEU A 113 -7.78 -12.25 -24.12
CA LEU A 113 -7.72 -10.84 -23.70
C LEU A 113 -8.65 -9.95 -24.52
N ARG A 114 -8.96 -10.33 -25.76
CA ARG A 114 -9.84 -9.59 -26.66
C ARG A 114 -11.32 -9.77 -26.27
N ILE A 115 -11.70 -11.03 -26.00
CA ILE A 115 -13.06 -11.40 -25.57
C ILE A 115 -13.34 -10.85 -24.16
N GLY A 116 -12.37 -10.91 -23.24
CA GLY A 116 -12.51 -10.31 -21.91
C GLY A 116 -12.70 -8.78 -21.94
N ARG A 117 -12.15 -8.10 -22.95
CA ARG A 117 -12.31 -6.65 -23.16
C ARG A 117 -13.70 -6.27 -23.63
N GLU A 118 -14.37 -7.13 -24.39
CA GLU A 118 -15.75 -6.92 -24.85
C GLU A 118 -16.77 -7.24 -23.75
N VAL A 119 -16.49 -8.22 -22.87
CA VAL A 119 -17.40 -8.62 -21.78
C VAL A 119 -17.28 -7.72 -20.54
N LEU A 120 -16.11 -7.13 -20.27
CA LEU A 120 -15.90 -6.22 -19.13
C LEU A 120 -16.35 -4.77 -19.37
N HIS A 121 -16.71 -4.41 -20.61
CA HIS A 121 -16.98 -3.02 -21.02
C HIS A 121 -18.38 -2.82 -21.62
N GLY A 122 -19.42 -3.10 -20.85
CA GLY A 122 -20.78 -2.58 -21.09
C GLY A 122 -20.91 -1.06 -20.83
N GLY A 123 -19.88 -0.26 -21.08
CA GLY A 123 -19.83 1.18 -20.82
C GLY A 123 -18.62 1.87 -21.48
N PRO A 124 -18.59 3.23 -21.54
CA PRO A 124 -17.55 3.98 -22.25
C PRO A 124 -16.14 3.56 -21.85
N LEU A 125 -15.28 3.31 -22.84
CA LEU A 125 -13.94 2.75 -22.71
C LEU A 125 -13.13 3.45 -21.60
N GLU A 126 -13.06 2.83 -20.41
CA GLU A 126 -12.26 3.33 -19.31
C GLU A 126 -10.77 3.19 -19.61
N ARG A 127 -9.96 4.14 -19.11
CA ARG A 127 -8.48 4.16 -19.08
C ARG A 127 -7.84 2.75 -19.16
N PRO A 128 -6.80 2.52 -20.00
CA PRO A 128 -6.03 1.28 -19.95
C PRO A 128 -5.52 1.03 -18.53
N ARG A 129 -6.07 0.01 -17.88
CA ARG A 129 -5.72 -0.36 -16.51
C ARG A 129 -4.45 -1.22 -16.54
N PRO A 130 -3.64 -1.22 -15.46
CA PRO A 130 -2.48 -2.10 -15.36
C PRO A 130 -2.89 -3.56 -15.53
N LEU A 131 -2.03 -4.37 -16.16
CA LEU A 131 -2.29 -5.79 -16.42
C LEU A 131 -2.74 -6.55 -15.16
N SER A 132 -2.13 -6.26 -14.01
CA SER A 132 -2.52 -6.88 -12.73
C SER A 132 -3.95 -6.57 -12.31
N TRP A 133 -4.43 -5.35 -12.56
CA TRP A 133 -5.84 -5.00 -12.31
C TRP A 133 -6.76 -5.72 -13.29
N THR A 134 -6.38 -5.79 -14.58
CA THR A 134 -7.19 -6.46 -15.61
C THR A 134 -7.34 -7.95 -15.30
N LEU A 135 -6.24 -8.62 -14.95
CA LEU A 135 -6.25 -10.03 -14.54
C LEU A 135 -7.11 -10.24 -13.28
N GLY A 136 -6.99 -9.36 -12.28
CA GLY A 136 -7.83 -9.44 -11.08
C GLY A 136 -9.32 -9.24 -11.38
N SER A 137 -9.67 -8.32 -12.27
CA SER A 137 -11.07 -8.09 -12.70
C SER A 137 -11.64 -9.28 -13.48
N LEU A 138 -10.83 -9.91 -14.33
CA LEU A 138 -11.23 -11.13 -15.05
C LEU A 138 -11.47 -12.28 -14.07
N GLN A 139 -10.56 -12.47 -13.10
CA GLN A 139 -10.73 -13.49 -12.06
C GLN A 139 -12.02 -13.26 -11.26
N VAL A 140 -12.32 -12.01 -10.88
CA VAL A 140 -13.59 -11.68 -10.20
C VAL A 140 -14.79 -12.05 -11.07
N PHE A 141 -14.75 -11.75 -12.37
CA PHE A 141 -15.84 -12.10 -13.28
C PHE A 141 -15.99 -13.62 -13.45
N GLU A 142 -14.89 -14.36 -13.58
CA GLU A 142 -14.90 -15.83 -13.68
C GLU A 142 -15.48 -16.48 -12.42
N GLU A 143 -15.17 -15.94 -11.23
CA GLU A 143 -15.63 -16.50 -9.96
C GLU A 143 -17.07 -16.09 -9.61
N THR A 144 -17.50 -14.87 -9.98
CA THR A 144 -18.80 -14.32 -9.55
C THR A 144 -19.86 -14.30 -10.65
N GLY A 145 -19.46 -14.35 -11.92
CA GLY A 145 -20.32 -14.11 -13.07
C GLY A 145 -20.76 -12.65 -13.26
N ILE A 146 -20.33 -11.73 -12.37
CA ILE A 146 -20.72 -10.31 -12.39
C ILE A 146 -19.50 -9.46 -12.76
N PRO A 147 -19.62 -8.49 -13.68
CA PRO A 147 -18.52 -7.60 -14.02
C PRO A 147 -17.97 -6.88 -12.78
N HIS A 148 -16.65 -6.86 -12.61
CA HIS A 148 -16.01 -6.21 -11.45
C HIS A 148 -16.41 -4.72 -11.30
N SER A 149 -16.62 -4.02 -12.41
CA SER A 149 -17.12 -2.63 -12.42
C SER A 149 -18.49 -2.49 -11.76
N GLU A 150 -19.39 -3.45 -11.98
CA GLU A 150 -20.73 -3.46 -11.42
C GLU A 150 -20.68 -3.68 -9.90
N ILE A 151 -19.87 -4.63 -9.43
CA ILE A 151 -19.67 -4.86 -7.98
C ILE A 151 -19.15 -3.58 -7.30
N LEU A 152 -18.18 -2.90 -7.92
CA LEU A 152 -17.65 -1.64 -7.39
C LEU A 152 -18.71 -0.53 -7.39
N GLN A 153 -19.58 -0.49 -8.40
CA GLN A 153 -20.67 0.48 -8.45
C GLN A 153 -21.72 0.20 -7.36
N GLN A 154 -22.09 -1.06 -7.16
CA GLN A 154 -22.99 -1.47 -6.09
C GLN A 154 -22.43 -1.05 -4.72
N GLN A 155 -21.14 -1.30 -4.45
CA GLN A 155 -20.50 -0.87 -3.21
C GLN A 155 -20.58 0.65 -3.02
N GLN A 156 -20.35 1.45 -4.06
CA GLN A 156 -20.42 2.91 -3.98
C GLN A 156 -21.84 3.42 -3.70
N GLN A 157 -22.86 2.66 -4.09
CA GLN A 157 -24.27 3.00 -3.90
C GLN A 157 -24.83 2.50 -2.56
N GLU A 158 -24.09 1.67 -1.81
CA GLU A 158 -24.46 1.29 -0.45
C GLU A 158 -24.60 2.52 0.45
N GLU A 159 -25.45 2.42 1.48
CA GLU A 159 -25.62 3.49 2.46
C GLU A 159 -24.28 3.84 3.13
N GLY A 160 -23.86 5.09 2.96
CA GLY A 160 -22.57 5.59 3.43
C GLY A 160 -21.37 5.28 2.52
N GLY A 161 -21.60 4.66 1.36
CA GLY A 161 -20.64 4.52 0.26
C GLY A 161 -20.40 5.82 -0.50
N GLY A 162 -19.31 5.86 -1.27
CA GLY A 162 -18.91 7.05 -2.02
C GLY A 162 -17.75 6.81 -2.99
N PRO A 163 -17.11 7.87 -3.53
CA PRO A 163 -16.02 7.77 -4.52
C PRO A 163 -14.79 6.93 -4.12
N LEU A 164 -14.66 6.61 -2.83
CA LEU A 164 -13.59 5.75 -2.32
C LEU A 164 -13.97 4.26 -2.31
N GLY A 165 -15.26 3.93 -2.29
CA GLY A 165 -15.79 2.57 -2.28
C GLY A 165 -17.06 2.49 -1.42
N GLY A 166 -17.29 1.35 -0.78
CA GLY A 166 -18.39 1.17 0.15
C GLY A 166 -18.20 1.89 1.50
N PRO A 167 -19.11 1.65 2.46
CA PRO A 167 -19.18 2.41 3.70
C PRO A 167 -17.92 2.29 4.54
N LEU A 168 -17.71 3.33 5.36
CA LEU A 168 -16.69 3.35 6.40
C LEU A 168 -17.05 2.33 7.50
N LYS A 169 -16.12 1.44 7.82
CA LYS A 169 -16.32 0.39 8.84
C LYS A 169 -16.31 0.92 10.27
N TYR A 170 -15.66 2.06 10.49
CA TYR A 170 -15.49 2.67 11.81
C TYR A 170 -15.89 4.15 11.74
N PRO A 171 -17.18 4.49 11.97
CA PRO A 171 -17.73 5.84 11.81
C PRO A 171 -17.00 6.91 12.64
N HIS A 172 -16.56 6.54 13.85
CA HIS A 172 -15.74 7.39 14.71
C HIS A 172 -14.26 7.08 14.46
N SER A 173 -13.73 7.59 13.35
CA SER A 173 -12.30 7.55 13.03
C SER A 173 -11.78 8.96 12.75
N CYS A 174 -10.50 9.20 13.02
CA CYS A 174 -9.78 10.38 12.53
C CYS A 174 -8.43 9.96 11.95
N ILE A 175 -7.87 10.79 11.07
CA ILE A 175 -6.58 10.54 10.43
C ILE A 175 -5.62 11.66 10.82
N LEU A 176 -4.50 11.31 11.44
CA LEU A 176 -3.38 12.24 11.64
C LEU A 176 -2.39 12.06 10.48
N TRP A 177 -2.19 13.11 9.69
CA TRP A 177 -1.29 13.11 8.55
C TRP A 177 -0.05 13.96 8.83
N LEU A 178 1.05 13.28 9.16
CA LEU A 178 2.36 13.90 9.29
C LEU A 178 2.90 14.26 7.91
N HIS A 179 3.16 15.54 7.67
CA HIS A 179 3.71 16.02 6.40
C HIS A 179 4.90 16.97 6.64
N ALA A 180 5.85 16.96 5.71
CA ALA A 180 7.01 17.84 5.74
C ALA A 180 7.27 18.43 4.37
N ASP A 181 8.03 19.51 4.35
CA ASP A 181 8.67 20.04 3.17
C ASP A 181 9.51 18.95 2.48
N GLN A 182 9.49 18.96 1.15
CA GLN A 182 10.09 17.89 0.37
C GLN A 182 11.62 17.92 0.44
N ALA A 183 12.26 19.08 0.53
CA ALA A 183 13.71 19.18 0.63
C ALA A 183 14.18 18.70 2.01
N ALA A 184 13.54 19.16 3.08
CA ALA A 184 13.83 18.71 4.44
C ALA A 184 13.58 17.21 4.63
N LEU A 185 12.55 16.66 3.99
CA LEU A 185 12.29 15.21 4.00
C LEU A 185 13.35 14.44 3.21
N ASP A 186 13.73 14.92 2.02
CA ASP A 186 14.72 14.25 1.18
C ASP A 186 16.09 14.14 1.86
N GLU A 187 16.53 15.19 2.56
CA GLU A 187 17.77 15.19 3.34
C GLU A 187 17.72 14.16 4.48
N ARG A 188 16.64 14.15 5.26
CA ARG A 188 16.44 13.18 6.35
C ARG A 188 16.40 11.74 5.86
N LEU A 189 15.78 11.49 4.70
CA LEU A 189 15.73 10.16 4.10
C LEU A 189 17.12 9.69 3.67
N GLU A 190 17.99 10.57 3.16
CA GLU A 190 19.37 10.20 2.84
C GLU A 190 20.17 9.88 4.09
N LYS A 191 20.13 10.76 5.09
CA LYS A 191 20.82 10.55 6.37
C LYS A 191 20.38 9.26 7.03
N ARG A 192 19.08 8.96 7.00
CA ARG A 192 18.53 7.71 7.53
C ARG A 192 19.11 6.48 6.82
N VAL A 193 19.32 6.52 5.51
CA VAL A 193 19.98 5.39 4.80
C VAL A 193 21.42 5.23 5.28
N ASP A 194 22.12 6.32 5.56
CA ASP A 194 23.47 6.28 6.11
C ASP A 194 23.47 5.71 7.55
N ASP A 195 22.50 6.09 8.38
CA ASP A 195 22.30 5.53 9.73
C ASP A 195 21.96 4.03 9.67
N MET A 196 21.17 3.59 8.68
CA MET A 196 20.87 2.16 8.46
C MET A 196 22.13 1.37 8.11
N LEU A 197 23.01 1.92 7.29
CA LEU A 197 24.31 1.29 6.98
C LEU A 197 25.17 1.17 8.23
N ALA A 198 25.25 2.23 9.05
CA ALA A 198 25.97 2.21 10.32
C ALA A 198 25.38 1.19 11.33
N ALA A 199 24.07 0.95 11.28
CA ALA A 199 23.38 -0.03 12.10
C ALA A 199 23.56 -1.49 11.65
N GLY A 200 24.28 -1.76 10.55
CA GLY A 200 24.53 -3.12 10.06
C GLY A 200 23.55 -3.61 8.98
N LEU A 201 23.03 -2.70 8.15
CA LEU A 201 22.17 -3.05 7.02
C LEU A 201 22.81 -4.10 6.09
N LEU A 202 24.11 -4.00 5.80
CA LEU A 202 24.76 -4.90 4.84
C LEU A 202 24.81 -6.34 5.37
N GLU A 203 25.07 -6.50 6.66
CA GLU A 203 25.09 -7.78 7.36
C GLU A 203 23.69 -8.42 7.34
N GLU A 204 22.65 -7.62 7.58
CA GLU A 204 21.25 -8.06 7.48
C GLU A 204 20.90 -8.53 6.05
N LEU A 205 21.29 -7.77 5.02
CA LEU A 205 21.02 -8.13 3.62
C LEU A 205 21.79 -9.37 3.18
N ARG A 206 23.06 -9.51 3.58
CA ARG A 206 23.88 -10.71 3.32
C ARG A 206 23.30 -11.95 3.96
N ASP A 207 22.89 -11.84 5.20
CA ASP A 207 22.27 -12.93 5.93
C ASP A 207 20.95 -13.36 5.29
N PHE A 208 20.09 -12.40 4.94
CA PHE A 208 18.87 -12.69 4.20
C PHE A 208 19.15 -13.33 2.84
N HIS A 209 20.15 -12.84 2.11
CA HIS A 209 20.57 -13.41 0.83
C HIS A 209 20.99 -14.88 0.98
N ARG A 210 21.85 -15.19 1.96
CA ARG A 210 22.31 -16.55 2.22
C ARG A 210 21.18 -17.50 2.56
N ARG A 211 20.22 -17.06 3.38
CA ARG A 211 19.12 -17.91 3.88
C ARG A 211 18.00 -18.14 2.86
N TYR A 212 17.62 -17.11 2.09
CA TYR A 212 16.36 -17.14 1.33
C TYR A 212 16.52 -16.89 -0.17
N ASN A 213 17.61 -16.25 -0.59
CA ASN A 213 17.79 -15.80 -1.97
C ASN A 213 18.79 -16.65 -2.76
N ARG A 214 19.83 -17.17 -2.12
CA ARG A 214 20.94 -17.88 -2.78
C ARG A 214 20.45 -19.08 -3.59
N GLU A 215 19.61 -19.93 -2.99
CA GLU A 215 19.04 -21.09 -3.67
C GLU A 215 18.12 -20.68 -4.83
N LYS A 216 17.26 -19.68 -4.62
CA LYS A 216 16.39 -19.15 -5.68
C LYS A 216 17.16 -18.56 -6.87
N VAL A 217 18.28 -17.90 -6.62
CA VAL A 217 19.17 -17.39 -7.68
C VAL A 217 19.85 -18.54 -8.40
N ALA A 218 20.35 -19.55 -7.69
CA ALA A 218 20.98 -20.72 -8.29
C ALA A 218 20.01 -21.51 -9.19
N GLU A 219 18.73 -21.60 -8.80
CA GLU A 219 17.67 -22.23 -9.60
C GLU A 219 17.10 -21.32 -10.71
N ASN A 220 17.59 -20.08 -10.84
CA ASN A 220 17.04 -19.07 -11.75
C ASN A 220 15.53 -18.82 -11.56
N ARG A 221 15.05 -18.93 -10.32
CA ARG A 221 13.65 -18.75 -9.89
C ARG A 221 13.44 -17.50 -9.05
N GLN A 222 14.42 -16.58 -9.07
CA GLN A 222 14.36 -15.38 -8.25
C GLN A 222 13.33 -14.39 -8.79
N ASP A 223 12.42 -13.97 -7.91
CA ASP A 223 11.30 -13.10 -8.27
C ASP A 223 11.18 -11.92 -7.30
N TYR A 224 11.41 -10.71 -7.84
CA TYR A 224 11.30 -9.43 -7.11
C TYR A 224 9.92 -8.80 -7.17
N GLN A 225 8.95 -9.47 -7.80
CA GLN A 225 7.57 -9.01 -7.92
C GLN A 225 6.67 -9.58 -6.84
N HIS A 226 7.16 -10.42 -5.93
CA HIS A 226 6.35 -11.08 -4.90
C HIS A 226 7.00 -11.07 -3.50
N GLY A 227 6.15 -11.15 -2.49
CA GLY A 227 6.54 -11.31 -1.10
C GLY A 227 7.47 -10.21 -0.56
N ILE A 228 8.33 -10.61 0.36
CA ILE A 228 9.36 -9.75 0.96
C ILE A 228 10.40 -9.24 -0.05
N PHE A 229 10.57 -9.91 -1.19
CA PHE A 229 11.54 -9.52 -2.21
C PHE A 229 11.16 -8.25 -2.97
N GLN A 230 9.89 -7.81 -2.90
CA GLN A 230 9.46 -6.50 -3.42
C GLN A 230 10.04 -5.33 -2.62
N SER A 231 10.45 -5.57 -1.36
CA SER A 231 10.86 -4.53 -0.42
C SER A 231 11.94 -3.62 -0.99
N ILE A 232 11.84 -2.34 -0.62
CA ILE A 232 12.85 -1.34 -0.96
C ILE A 232 14.11 -1.67 -0.17
N GLY A 233 15.23 -1.84 -0.88
CA GLY A 233 16.57 -1.99 -0.34
C GLY A 233 17.15 -3.39 -0.38
N PHE A 234 16.39 -4.43 -0.72
CA PHE A 234 16.99 -5.74 -1.02
C PHE A 234 17.38 -5.85 -2.50
N LYS A 235 16.44 -5.58 -3.41
CA LYS A 235 16.65 -5.67 -4.87
C LYS A 235 17.71 -4.69 -5.38
N GLU A 236 17.84 -3.51 -4.74
CA GLU A 236 18.87 -2.52 -5.10
C GLU A 236 20.29 -3.03 -4.85
N PHE A 237 20.47 -4.01 -3.95
CA PHE A 237 21.76 -4.64 -3.64
C PHE A 237 21.91 -6.02 -4.28
N HIS A 238 20.99 -6.44 -5.18
CA HIS A 238 21.02 -7.77 -5.77
C HIS A 238 22.35 -8.09 -6.46
N GLU A 239 22.81 -7.21 -7.35
CA GLU A 239 24.08 -7.38 -8.08
C GLU A 239 25.26 -7.48 -7.10
N TYR A 240 25.28 -6.61 -6.08
CA TYR A 240 26.31 -6.64 -5.04
C TYR A 240 26.35 -7.97 -4.28
N LEU A 241 25.19 -8.49 -3.88
CA LEU A 241 25.08 -9.71 -3.09
C LEU A 241 25.42 -10.98 -3.89
N VAL A 242 25.03 -11.04 -5.17
CA VAL A 242 25.31 -12.22 -6.03
C VAL A 242 26.77 -12.27 -6.48
N SER A 243 27.39 -11.12 -6.71
CA SER A 243 28.79 -11.03 -7.12
C SER A 243 29.79 -11.08 -5.94
N GLU A 244 29.29 -11.11 -4.69
CA GLU A 244 30.14 -11.16 -3.50
C GLU A 244 31.03 -12.41 -3.50
N GLY A 245 32.34 -12.22 -3.39
CA GLY A 245 33.34 -13.29 -3.43
C GLY A 245 33.78 -13.74 -4.84
N ASN A 246 33.09 -13.28 -5.89
CA ASN A 246 33.37 -13.66 -7.29
C ASN A 246 33.86 -12.48 -8.16
N CYS A 247 34.05 -11.29 -7.59
CA CYS A 247 34.49 -10.09 -8.29
C CYS A 247 35.67 -9.41 -7.58
N SER A 248 36.34 -8.49 -8.29
CA SER A 248 37.45 -7.72 -7.70
C SER A 248 36.96 -6.81 -6.57
N PRO A 249 37.82 -6.46 -5.59
CA PRO A 249 37.46 -5.53 -4.51
C PRO A 249 36.93 -4.19 -5.02
N GLU A 250 37.49 -3.67 -6.12
CA GLU A 250 37.07 -2.42 -6.75
C GLU A 250 35.67 -2.53 -7.34
N THR A 251 35.38 -3.66 -8.01
CA THR A 251 34.07 -3.94 -8.59
C THR A 251 33.01 -4.08 -7.49
N SER A 252 33.34 -4.79 -6.40
CA SER A 252 32.46 -4.92 -5.24
C SER A 252 32.14 -3.56 -4.61
N ALA A 253 33.14 -2.71 -4.41
CA ALA A 253 32.96 -1.36 -3.89
C ALA A 253 32.09 -0.48 -4.80
N LEU A 254 32.23 -0.62 -6.12
CA LEU A 254 31.40 0.08 -7.10
C LEU A 254 29.94 -0.36 -7.02
N LEU A 255 29.68 -1.68 -6.99
CA LEU A 255 28.33 -2.24 -6.87
C LEU A 255 27.66 -1.82 -5.56
N LEU A 256 28.43 -1.79 -4.46
CA LEU A 256 27.94 -1.31 -3.17
C LEU A 256 27.49 0.15 -3.25
N ARG A 257 28.34 1.04 -3.80
CA ARG A 257 27.98 2.46 -3.98
C ARG A 257 26.74 2.64 -4.86
N LYS A 258 26.64 1.86 -5.95
CA LYS A 258 25.47 1.83 -6.83
C LYS A 258 24.20 1.43 -6.06
N GLY A 259 24.27 0.38 -5.24
CA GLY A 259 23.15 -0.08 -4.41
C GLY A 259 22.69 0.97 -3.39
N ILE A 260 23.63 1.64 -2.71
CA ILE A 260 23.33 2.71 -1.75
C ILE A 260 22.64 3.90 -2.44
N GLN A 261 23.17 4.36 -3.57
CA GLN A 261 22.55 5.46 -4.33
C GLN A 261 21.16 5.07 -4.83
N ALA A 262 20.99 3.85 -5.33
CA ALA A 262 19.69 3.34 -5.75
C ALA A 262 18.70 3.33 -4.57
N LEU A 263 19.09 2.82 -3.40
CA LEU A 263 18.29 2.81 -2.17
C LEU A 263 17.84 4.22 -1.77
N LYS A 264 18.75 5.19 -1.74
CA LYS A 264 18.41 6.61 -1.46
C LYS A 264 17.37 7.13 -2.45
N GLN A 265 17.57 6.89 -3.75
CA GLN A 265 16.65 7.36 -4.79
C GLN A 265 15.25 6.72 -4.69
N VAL A 266 15.17 5.40 -4.54
CA VAL A 266 13.88 4.70 -4.48
C VAL A 266 13.10 5.04 -3.21
N THR A 267 13.80 5.33 -2.11
CA THR A 267 13.21 5.77 -0.83
C THR A 267 12.54 7.15 -0.99
N LYS A 268 13.22 8.11 -1.61
CA LYS A 268 12.63 9.43 -1.95
C LYS A 268 11.42 9.29 -2.89
N ARG A 269 11.54 8.45 -3.94
CA ARG A 269 10.41 8.18 -4.86
C ARG A 269 9.23 7.53 -4.13
N TYR A 270 9.48 6.70 -3.13
CA TYR A 270 8.43 6.09 -2.32
C TYR A 270 7.72 7.13 -1.45
N ALA A 271 8.44 7.98 -0.73
CA ALA A 271 7.88 9.08 0.07
C ALA A 271 6.99 10.02 -0.78
N ARG A 272 7.48 10.42 -1.96
CA ARG A 272 6.69 11.24 -2.91
C ARG A 272 5.41 10.54 -3.38
N ARG A 273 5.48 9.23 -3.64
CA ARG A 273 4.30 8.42 -4.01
C ARG A 273 3.29 8.36 -2.87
N GLN A 274 3.74 8.20 -1.61
CA GLN A 274 2.87 8.19 -0.44
C GLN A 274 2.15 9.54 -0.28
N ASN A 275 2.87 10.65 -0.34
CA ASN A 275 2.28 11.99 -0.26
C ASN A 275 1.29 12.25 -1.39
N LYS A 276 1.62 11.86 -2.63
CA LYS A 276 0.71 11.95 -3.78
C LYS A 276 -0.54 11.10 -3.56
N TRP A 277 -0.40 9.91 -2.98
CA TRP A 277 -1.51 9.02 -2.68
C TRP A 277 -2.45 9.65 -1.65
N VAL A 278 -1.93 10.13 -0.51
CA VAL A 278 -2.75 10.76 0.55
C VAL A 278 -3.50 11.97 0.01
N ARG A 279 -2.80 12.88 -0.68
CA ARG A 279 -3.41 14.08 -1.27
C ARG A 279 -4.54 13.73 -2.24
N ASN A 280 -4.33 12.76 -3.12
CA ASN A 280 -5.33 12.42 -4.13
C ASN A 280 -6.49 11.57 -3.59
N ARG A 281 -6.23 10.69 -2.62
CA ARG A 281 -7.21 9.73 -2.12
C ARG A 281 -7.99 10.25 -0.91
N PHE A 282 -7.32 10.88 0.05
CA PHE A 282 -7.96 11.37 1.29
C PHE A 282 -8.36 12.85 1.23
N LEU A 283 -7.62 13.70 0.52
CA LEU A 283 -7.87 15.16 0.55
C LEU A 283 -8.68 15.68 -0.64
N LYS A 284 -8.33 15.30 -1.88
CA LYS A 284 -8.98 15.82 -3.10
C LYS A 284 -10.33 15.18 -3.42
N ARG A 285 -10.62 14.00 -2.87
CA ARG A 285 -11.88 13.28 -3.11
C ARG A 285 -12.55 12.98 -1.78
N PRO A 286 -13.01 13.99 -1.03
CA PRO A 286 -13.82 13.73 0.14
C PRO A 286 -15.14 13.15 -0.37
N GLY A 287 -15.23 11.83 -0.43
CA GLY A 287 -16.53 11.19 -0.52
C GLY A 287 -17.38 11.53 0.70
N PRO A 288 -18.67 11.19 0.69
CA PRO A 288 -19.41 11.11 1.94
C PRO A 288 -18.64 10.19 2.91
N ASN A 289 -18.56 10.58 4.19
CA ASN A 289 -17.97 9.78 5.27
C ASN A 289 -16.46 9.52 5.18
N VAL A 290 -15.68 10.44 4.63
CA VAL A 290 -14.21 10.41 4.82
C VAL A 290 -13.88 10.90 6.23
N PRO A 291 -13.12 10.13 7.04
CA PRO A 291 -12.65 10.58 8.35
C PRO A 291 -11.93 11.93 8.24
N PRO A 292 -12.13 12.85 9.19
CA PRO A 292 -11.40 14.11 9.20
C PRO A 292 -9.89 13.84 9.22
N VAL A 293 -9.18 14.50 8.30
CA VAL A 293 -7.72 14.40 8.17
C VAL A 293 -7.10 15.65 8.77
N TYR A 294 -6.33 15.50 9.84
CA TYR A 294 -5.61 16.60 10.47
C TYR A 294 -4.15 16.56 10.05
N GLY A 295 -3.67 17.65 9.45
CA GLY A 295 -2.28 17.80 9.02
C GLY A 295 -1.40 18.22 10.20
N LEU A 296 -0.27 17.54 10.36
CA LEU A 296 0.74 17.86 11.36
C LEU A 296 2.06 18.12 10.63
N GLU A 297 2.62 19.31 10.81
CA GLU A 297 3.84 19.78 10.13
C GLU A 297 5.07 19.20 10.84
N VAL A 298 5.93 18.48 10.11
CA VAL A 298 7.11 17.81 10.68
C VAL A 298 8.42 18.19 9.98
N SER A 299 8.51 19.34 9.32
CA SER A 299 9.73 19.80 8.67
C SER A 299 10.82 20.09 9.68
N ASP A 300 10.51 20.86 10.73
CA ASP A 300 11.44 21.20 11.78
C ASP A 300 11.26 20.29 13.00
N LEU A 301 12.25 19.43 13.25
CA LEU A 301 12.24 18.51 14.39
C LEU A 301 12.45 19.24 15.73
N LEU A 302 13.04 20.44 15.74
CA LEU A 302 13.22 21.22 16.97
C LEU A 302 11.88 21.75 17.51
N ARG A 303 10.91 21.92 16.61
CA ARG A 303 9.55 22.37 16.94
C ARG A 303 8.54 21.23 17.08
N TRP A 304 9.01 19.99 17.13
CA TRP A 304 8.16 18.80 17.27
C TRP A 304 7.11 18.93 18.38
N GLU A 305 7.53 19.45 19.53
CA GLU A 305 6.64 19.59 20.69
C GLU A 305 5.46 20.53 20.41
N GLU A 306 5.70 21.63 19.69
CA GLU A 306 4.73 22.69 19.43
C GLU A 306 3.90 22.42 18.17
N ASP A 307 4.54 21.95 17.10
CA ASP A 307 3.91 21.80 15.79
C ASP A 307 3.27 20.42 15.60
N VAL A 308 3.64 19.42 16.42
CA VAL A 308 3.21 18.02 16.27
C VAL A 308 2.58 17.47 17.54
N LEU A 309 3.33 17.39 18.64
CA LEU A 309 2.88 16.63 19.81
C LEU A 309 1.68 17.28 20.48
N LYS A 310 1.77 18.57 20.84
CA LYS A 310 0.66 19.29 21.47
C LYS A 310 -0.60 19.28 20.60
N PRO A 311 -0.56 19.67 19.31
CA PRO A 311 -1.74 19.60 18.45
C PRO A 311 -2.31 18.19 18.32
N ALA A 312 -1.46 17.17 18.17
CA ALA A 312 -1.92 15.78 18.07
C ALA A 312 -2.64 15.32 19.34
N LEU A 313 -2.10 15.65 20.53
CA LEU A 313 -2.72 15.33 21.80
C LEU A 313 -4.06 16.05 21.99
N GLU A 314 -4.14 17.33 21.65
CA GLU A 314 -5.40 18.10 21.72
C GLU A 314 -6.48 17.54 20.79
N ILE A 315 -6.09 17.11 19.57
CA ILE A 315 -7.00 16.48 18.61
C ILE A 315 -7.49 15.15 19.15
N VAL A 316 -6.59 14.30 19.66
CA VAL A 316 -6.92 13.00 20.23
C VAL A 316 -7.79 13.15 21.47
N GLU A 317 -7.47 14.09 22.37
CA GLU A 317 -8.25 14.33 23.58
C GLU A 317 -9.67 14.80 23.25
N SER A 318 -9.81 15.78 22.35
CA SER A 318 -11.12 16.25 21.86
C SER A 318 -11.92 15.11 21.25
N PHE A 319 -11.26 14.28 20.43
CA PHE A 319 -11.87 13.12 19.78
C PHE A 319 -12.37 12.07 20.79
N ILE A 320 -11.57 11.76 21.82
CA ILE A 320 -11.95 10.84 22.90
C ILE A 320 -13.17 11.36 23.67
N GLN A 321 -13.24 12.67 23.86
CA GLN A 321 -14.33 13.33 24.58
C GLN A 321 -15.57 13.60 23.72
N GLY A 322 -15.55 13.24 22.44
CA GLY A 322 -16.64 13.48 21.49
C GLY A 322 -16.85 14.97 21.16
N ARG A 323 -15.83 15.80 21.35
CA ARG A 323 -15.82 17.24 21.02
C ARG A 323 -15.15 17.46 19.67
N GLU A 324 -15.53 18.54 19.00
CA GLU A 324 -14.78 18.97 17.81
C GLU A 324 -13.42 19.54 18.24
N PRO A 325 -12.31 19.05 17.65
CA PRO A 325 -10.99 19.57 17.98
C PRO A 325 -10.82 21.00 17.46
N PRO A 326 -9.97 21.81 18.13
CA PRO A 326 -9.73 23.20 17.72
C PRO A 326 -9.02 23.31 16.36
N ALA A 327 -8.27 22.26 15.96
CA ALA A 327 -7.62 22.20 14.66
C ALA A 327 -8.64 21.88 13.56
N GLU A 328 -8.59 22.63 12.45
CA GLU A 328 -9.45 22.36 11.30
C GLU A 328 -8.91 21.17 10.47
N PRO A 329 -9.79 20.28 9.97
CA PRO A 329 -9.38 19.23 9.04
C PRO A 329 -8.84 19.82 7.74
N VAL A 330 -7.75 19.26 7.23
CA VAL A 330 -7.15 19.64 5.95
C VAL A 330 -8.12 19.27 4.83
N ARG A 331 -8.48 20.27 4.02
CA ARG A 331 -9.26 20.09 2.79
C ARG A 331 -8.44 20.57 1.61
N MET A 332 -8.50 19.83 0.51
CA MET A 332 -7.95 20.29 -0.76
C MET A 332 -9.10 20.53 -1.72
N GLU A 333 -9.19 21.74 -2.26
CA GLU A 333 -10.12 22.04 -3.34
C GLU A 333 -9.81 21.13 -4.54
N CYS A 334 -10.85 20.47 -5.04
CA CYS A 334 -10.76 19.74 -6.30
C CYS A 334 -11.36 20.63 -7.38
N ASP A 335 -10.60 20.86 -8.45
CA ASP A 335 -11.12 21.51 -9.64
C ASP A 335 -12.25 20.63 -10.21
N VAL A 336 -13.49 21.12 -10.09
CA VAL A 336 -14.71 20.41 -10.51
C VAL A 336 -14.80 20.37 -12.04
N HIS A 337 -14.05 21.23 -12.75
CA HIS A 337 -14.08 21.35 -14.21
C HIS A 337 -13.06 20.47 -14.93
N GLU A 338 -12.13 19.85 -14.21
CA GLU A 338 -11.09 19.02 -14.81
C GLU A 338 -11.60 17.58 -15.01
N ASN A 339 -12.17 17.28 -16.18
CA ASN A 339 -12.63 15.92 -16.49
C ASN A 339 -11.44 14.98 -16.75
N LYS A 340 -10.88 14.45 -15.66
CA LYS A 340 -9.78 13.45 -15.67
C LYS A 340 -10.17 12.09 -16.28
N ARG A 341 -11.42 11.93 -16.70
CA ARG A 341 -11.92 10.71 -17.36
C ARG A 341 -12.13 10.89 -18.86
N SER A 342 -12.03 12.12 -19.38
CA SER A 342 -12.02 12.32 -20.83
C SER A 342 -10.78 11.63 -21.41
N HIS A 343 -10.92 11.08 -22.60
CA HIS A 343 -9.81 10.50 -23.33
C HIS A 343 -9.89 10.95 -24.77
N ARG A 344 -8.73 11.24 -25.35
CA ARG A 344 -8.60 11.70 -26.72
C ARG A 344 -7.44 10.96 -27.34
N VAL A 345 -7.64 10.49 -28.56
CA VAL A 345 -6.59 9.81 -29.31
C VAL A 345 -5.90 10.86 -30.18
N CYS A 346 -4.59 11.02 -30.02
CA CYS A 346 -3.81 11.87 -30.90
C CYS A 346 -3.53 11.09 -32.19
N GLU A 347 -4.25 11.46 -33.26
CA GLU A 347 -4.14 10.80 -34.58
C GLU A 347 -2.72 10.85 -35.16
N VAL A 348 -1.89 11.82 -34.75
CA VAL A 348 -0.51 12.00 -35.24
C VAL A 348 0.46 11.01 -34.60
N CYS A 349 0.27 10.66 -33.33
CA CYS A 349 1.21 9.81 -32.59
C CYS A 349 0.61 8.49 -32.10
N ASP A 350 -0.66 8.22 -32.44
CA ASP A 350 -1.42 7.03 -32.03
C ASP A 350 -1.37 6.79 -30.51
N ARG A 351 -1.43 7.89 -29.73
CA ARG A 351 -1.42 7.84 -28.27
C ARG A 351 -2.78 8.24 -27.73
N VAL A 352 -3.27 7.45 -26.78
CA VAL A 352 -4.44 7.79 -25.96
C VAL A 352 -3.98 8.71 -24.84
N ILE A 353 -4.42 9.97 -24.88
CA ILE A 353 -4.20 10.97 -23.84
C ILE A 353 -5.47 11.05 -22.99
N ILE A 354 -5.32 11.13 -21.67
CA ILE A 354 -6.43 11.04 -20.71
C ILE A 354 -6.42 12.29 -19.84
N GLY A 355 -7.58 12.96 -19.77
CA GLY A 355 -7.78 14.22 -19.10
C GLY A 355 -7.73 15.39 -20.07
N ASP A 356 -8.68 16.30 -19.94
CA ASP A 356 -8.76 17.47 -20.81
C ASP A 356 -7.54 18.39 -20.66
N ARG A 357 -6.91 18.39 -19.48
CA ARG A 357 -5.69 19.16 -19.23
C ARG A 357 -4.44 18.53 -19.83
N GLU A 358 -4.33 17.20 -19.81
CA GLU A 358 -3.21 16.50 -20.43
C GLU A 358 -3.29 16.52 -21.96
N TRP A 359 -4.49 16.73 -22.50
CA TRP A 359 -4.72 16.94 -23.93
C TRP A 359 -4.46 18.38 -24.40
N ALA A 360 -4.88 19.36 -23.61
CA ALA A 360 -4.65 20.78 -23.88
C ALA A 360 -3.16 21.12 -23.86
#